data_AF-A0A4U3KTN2-F1
#
_entry.id   AF-A0A4U3KTN2-F1
#
_cell.length_a   1.000
_cell.length_b   1.000
_cell.length_c   1.000
_cell.angle_alpha   90.00
_cell.angle_beta   90.00
_cell.angle_gamma   90.00
#
_symmetry.space_group_name_H-M   'P 1'
#
loop_
_entity.id
_entity.type
_entity.pdbx_description
1 polymer ?
#
loop_
_entity_poly.entity_id
_entity_poly.type
_entity_poly.pdbx_seq_one_letter_code
_entity_poly.pdbx_strand_id
1 'polypeptide(L)'
;MKILTIIFLLTLSLSLFGQDKIVGRYRDYFGSHILLNADRTFKYTWNFDMSASWTKGTWRLTGDTVYFEMVPTFDTLSQTNSSGILSDTLILSTDEIPERFTQTEFAAMLLSSGGQNRMNYPDKLFFKKGRLYKIQNGKLVTKKQKGFWTSKKWDPWFFKSDD
;
A
#
# COMPACT_ATOMS: atom_id res chain seq x y z
N MET A 1 -36.19 6.18 -33.35
CA MET A 1 -35.63 6.29 -31.99
C MET A 1 -35.13 4.95 -31.43
N LYS A 2 -35.89 3.84 -31.53
CA LYS A 2 -35.49 2.52 -30.99
C LYS A 2 -34.11 2.01 -31.47
N ILE A 3 -33.79 2.16 -32.76
CA ILE A 3 -32.52 1.72 -33.34
C ILE A 3 -31.32 2.51 -32.78
N LEU A 4 -31.45 3.83 -32.58
CA LEU A 4 -30.40 4.67 -31.99
C LEU A 4 -30.11 4.28 -30.54
N THR A 5 -31.14 3.97 -29.74
CA THR A 5 -30.96 3.44 -28.38
C THR A 5 -30.24 2.09 -28.35
N ILE A 6 -30.52 1.19 -29.30
CA ILE A 6 -29.86 -0.12 -29.38
C ILE A 6 -28.38 0.04 -29.75
N ILE A 7 -28.07 0.90 -30.72
CA ILE A 7 -26.69 1.21 -31.11
C ILE A 7 -25.93 1.82 -29.92
N PHE A 8 -26.55 2.75 -29.20
CA PHE A 8 -25.96 3.39 -28.02
C PHE A 8 -25.69 2.40 -26.88
N LEU A 9 -26.61 1.46 -26.61
CA LEU A 9 -26.42 0.42 -25.59
C LEU A 9 -25.34 -0.59 -25.96
N LEU A 10 -25.20 -0.92 -27.26
CA LEU A 10 -24.15 -1.83 -27.75
C LEU A 10 -22.76 -1.20 -27.66
N THR A 11 -22.60 0.10 -27.94
CA THR A 11 -21.31 0.80 -27.84
C THR A 11 -20.89 1.06 -26.39
N LEU A 12 -21.84 1.21 -25.46
CA LEU A 12 -21.57 1.26 -24.02
C LEU A 12 -20.92 -0.03 -23.48
N SER A 13 -21.26 -1.20 -24.03
CA SER A 13 -20.70 -2.47 -23.56
C SER A 13 -19.22 -2.66 -23.91
N LEU A 14 -18.75 -2.03 -25.01
CA LEU A 14 -17.36 -2.13 -25.46
C LEU A 14 -16.39 -1.30 -24.60
N SER A 15 -16.90 -0.30 -23.87
CA SER A 15 -16.08 0.55 -22.99
C SER A 15 -15.93 -0.01 -21.56
N LEU A 16 -16.62 -1.11 -21.22
CA LEU A 16 -16.55 -1.76 -19.91
C LEU A 16 -15.38 -2.75 -19.75
N PHE A 17 -14.61 -3.02 -20.81
CA PHE A 17 -13.47 -3.96 -20.78
C PHE A 17 -12.14 -3.35 -20.32
N GLY A 18 -12.16 -2.12 -19.79
CA GLY A 18 -10.98 -1.37 -19.39
C GLY A 18 -10.62 -1.42 -17.90
N GLN A 19 -11.13 -2.38 -17.11
CA GLN A 19 -10.55 -2.56 -15.77
C GLN A 19 -9.10 -2.97 -15.94
N ASP A 20 -8.20 -2.10 -15.46
CA ASP A 20 -6.77 -2.34 -15.45
C ASP A 20 -6.55 -3.72 -14.83
N LYS A 21 -5.99 -4.68 -15.59
CA LYS A 21 -5.85 -6.10 -15.16
C LYS A 21 -5.07 -6.24 -13.83
N ILE A 22 -4.36 -5.18 -13.49
CA ILE A 22 -3.54 -5.01 -12.30
C ILE A 22 -4.29 -4.51 -11.07
N VAL A 23 -5.50 -3.95 -11.22
CA VAL A 23 -6.36 -3.56 -10.09
C VAL A 23 -6.77 -4.81 -9.31
N GLY A 24 -6.73 -4.70 -7.99
CA GLY A 24 -7.15 -5.75 -7.07
C GLY A 24 -6.24 -5.87 -5.85
N ARG A 25 -6.46 -6.93 -5.10
CA ARG A 25 -5.72 -7.24 -3.87
C ARG A 25 -4.66 -8.28 -4.15
N TYR A 26 -3.51 -8.07 -3.56
CA TYR A 26 -2.32 -8.88 -3.72
C TYR A 26 -1.73 -9.18 -2.36
N ARG A 27 -1.22 -10.40 -2.17
CA ARG A 27 -0.47 -10.76 -0.96
C ARG A 27 0.77 -11.55 -1.30
N ASP A 28 1.74 -11.54 -0.40
CA ASP A 28 2.87 -12.47 -0.42
C ASP A 28 2.81 -13.42 0.78
N TYR A 29 3.70 -14.42 0.81
CA TYR A 29 3.81 -15.37 1.91
C TYR A 29 4.52 -14.79 3.15
N PHE A 30 4.87 -13.50 3.15
CA PHE A 30 5.73 -12.85 4.14
C PHE A 30 5.00 -11.71 4.87
N GLY A 31 3.67 -11.76 4.90
CA GLY A 31 2.83 -10.83 5.65
C GLY A 31 2.49 -9.52 4.92
N SER A 32 2.98 -9.33 3.69
CA SER A 32 2.72 -8.12 2.91
C SER A 32 1.45 -8.24 2.09
N HIS A 33 0.66 -7.17 2.06
CA HIS A 33 -0.54 -7.03 1.24
C HIS A 33 -0.49 -5.71 0.48
N ILE A 34 -1.00 -5.70 -0.75
CA ILE A 34 -1.15 -4.52 -1.60
C ILE A 34 -2.56 -4.51 -2.16
N LEU A 35 -3.29 -3.44 -1.93
CA LEU A 35 -4.53 -3.09 -2.63
C LEU A 35 -4.20 -2.04 -3.69
N LEU A 36 -4.49 -2.35 -4.94
CA LEU A 36 -4.43 -1.41 -6.06
C LEU A 36 -5.86 -1.06 -6.46
N ASN A 37 -6.27 0.19 -6.23
CA ASN A 37 -7.60 0.68 -6.57
C ASN A 37 -7.64 1.23 -8.02
N ALA A 38 -8.83 1.21 -8.62
CA ALA A 38 -9.05 1.70 -10.00
C ALA A 38 -8.85 3.22 -10.14
N ASP A 39 -8.95 3.98 -9.05
CA ASP A 39 -8.70 5.42 -8.97
C ASP A 39 -7.21 5.79 -8.85
N ARG A 40 -6.31 4.83 -9.07
CA ARG A 40 -4.85 4.96 -8.93
C ARG A 40 -4.37 5.20 -7.50
N THR A 41 -5.18 4.95 -6.49
CA THR A 41 -4.71 4.87 -5.10
C THR A 41 -4.25 3.46 -4.75
N PHE A 42 -3.32 3.35 -3.81
CA PHE A 42 -2.92 2.06 -3.24
C PHE A 42 -2.89 2.10 -1.73
N LYS A 43 -2.99 0.90 -1.15
CA LYS A 43 -2.69 0.63 0.25
C LYS A 43 -1.76 -0.57 0.35
N TYR A 44 -0.64 -0.39 1.02
CA TYR A 44 0.28 -1.43 1.43
C TYR A 44 0.10 -1.67 2.93
N THR A 45 0.06 -2.93 3.34
CA THR A 45 0.14 -3.31 4.76
C THR A 45 1.12 -4.45 4.93
N TRP A 46 1.85 -4.43 6.02
CA TRP A 46 2.70 -5.53 6.45
C TRP A 46 2.37 -5.87 7.89
N ASN A 47 2.17 -7.15 8.18
CA ASN A 47 1.95 -7.63 9.53
C ASN A 47 2.80 -8.89 9.77
N PHE A 48 3.47 -8.93 10.92
CA PHE A 48 4.13 -10.14 11.42
C PHE A 48 4.09 -10.14 12.95
N ASP A 49 3.47 -11.16 13.52
CA ASP A 49 3.23 -11.27 14.96
C ASP A 49 2.48 -10.03 15.48
N MET A 50 3.02 -9.32 16.46
CA MET A 50 2.43 -8.08 16.99
C MET A 50 2.86 -6.82 16.22
N SER A 51 3.77 -6.91 15.25
CA SER A 51 4.28 -5.75 14.52
C SER A 51 3.50 -5.50 13.25
N ALA A 52 3.15 -4.23 13.02
CA ALA A 52 2.35 -3.81 11.87
C ALA A 52 2.93 -2.56 11.21
N SER A 53 2.76 -2.46 9.90
CA SER A 53 3.07 -1.26 9.13
C SER A 53 2.02 -1.06 8.05
N TRP A 54 1.69 0.19 7.78
CA TRP A 54 0.82 0.54 6.65
C TRP A 54 1.40 1.72 5.87
N THR A 55 1.07 1.80 4.58
CA THR A 55 1.45 2.90 3.70
C THR A 55 0.31 3.08 2.69
N LYS A 56 -0.11 4.31 2.42
CA LYS A 56 -1.04 4.62 1.34
C LYS A 56 -0.48 5.69 0.41
N GLY A 57 -1.05 5.80 -0.77
CA GLY A 57 -0.67 6.83 -1.73
C GLY A 57 -1.21 6.54 -3.10
N THR A 58 -0.47 6.94 -4.13
CA THR A 58 -0.85 6.76 -5.53
C THR A 58 0.06 5.78 -6.24
N TRP A 59 -0.45 5.15 -7.29
CA TRP A 59 0.32 4.28 -8.16
C TRP A 59 0.13 4.65 -9.63
N ARG A 60 1.12 4.30 -10.44
CA ARG A 60 1.05 4.41 -11.91
C ARG A 60 1.68 3.20 -12.58
N LEU A 61 1.17 2.84 -13.75
CA LEU A 61 1.71 1.76 -14.57
C LEU A 61 2.45 2.35 -15.77
N THR A 62 3.72 1.98 -15.94
CA THR A 62 4.53 2.31 -17.12
C THR A 62 5.03 1.01 -17.74
N GLY A 63 4.49 0.64 -18.91
CA GLY A 63 4.69 -0.69 -19.46
C GLY A 63 4.18 -1.76 -18.49
N ASP A 64 5.04 -2.70 -18.12
CA ASP A 64 4.74 -3.75 -17.15
C ASP A 64 5.19 -3.39 -15.71
N THR A 65 5.62 -2.15 -15.44
CA THR A 65 6.13 -1.77 -14.10
C THR A 65 5.17 -0.82 -13.39
N VAL A 66 4.74 -1.21 -12.20
CA VAL A 66 3.99 -0.37 -11.26
C VAL A 66 4.96 0.43 -10.45
N TYR A 67 4.69 1.72 -10.31
CA TYR A 67 5.42 2.64 -9.44
C TYR A 67 4.47 3.11 -8.35
N PHE A 68 4.97 3.15 -7.12
CA PHE A 68 4.25 3.56 -5.93
C PHE A 68 4.82 4.88 -5.42
N GLU A 69 3.94 5.78 -5.02
CA GLU A 69 4.31 7.06 -4.42
C GLU A 69 3.47 7.25 -3.16
N MET A 70 4.13 7.22 -2.00
CA MET A 70 3.45 7.44 -0.72
C MET A 70 2.88 8.85 -0.65
N VAL A 71 1.67 8.95 -0.10
CA VAL A 71 1.11 10.20 0.42
C VAL A 71 1.06 10.11 1.94
N PRO A 72 1.93 10.81 2.68
CA PRO A 72 2.02 10.68 4.13
C PRO A 72 0.76 11.26 4.81
N THR A 73 0.30 10.56 5.85
CA THR A 73 -0.69 11.06 6.81
C THR A 73 0.04 11.58 8.04
N PHE A 74 -0.32 12.77 8.50
CA PHE A 74 0.32 13.40 9.65
C PHE A 74 -0.68 13.64 10.77
N ASP A 75 -0.21 13.45 12.00
CA ASP A 75 -0.87 13.94 13.21
C ASP A 75 -0.21 15.23 13.68
N THR A 76 -0.94 15.99 14.49
CA THR A 76 -0.43 17.21 15.12
C THR A 76 -0.04 16.93 16.56
N LEU A 77 1.23 17.10 16.90
CA LEU A 77 1.71 17.01 18.27
C LEU A 77 1.89 18.43 18.84
N SER A 78 1.07 18.76 19.83
CA SER A 78 1.17 19.99 20.59
C SER A 78 2.19 19.85 21.71
N GLN A 79 3.21 20.70 21.69
CA GLN A 79 4.31 20.70 22.65
C GLN A 79 4.47 22.08 23.27
N THR A 80 4.79 22.11 24.56
CA THR A 80 5.19 23.35 25.23
C THR A 80 6.70 23.36 25.32
N ASN A 81 7.35 24.38 24.76
CA ASN A 81 8.80 24.52 24.85
C ASN A 81 9.24 24.91 26.27
N SER A 82 10.55 24.94 26.50
CA SER A 82 11.13 25.33 27.81
C SER A 82 10.77 26.75 28.25
N SER A 83 10.31 27.61 27.33
CA SER A 83 9.86 28.98 27.60
C SER A 83 8.35 29.08 27.87
N GLY A 84 7.62 27.96 27.92
CA GLY A 84 6.17 27.95 28.14
C GLY A 84 5.34 28.28 26.88
N ILE A 85 5.98 28.39 25.71
CA ILE A 85 5.30 28.69 24.45
C ILE A 85 4.79 27.38 23.85
N LEU A 86 3.51 27.34 23.52
CA LEU A 86 2.86 26.25 22.82
C LEU A 86 3.24 26.30 21.32
N SER A 87 3.70 25.18 20.78
CA SER A 87 3.95 25.00 19.35
C SER A 87 3.45 23.65 18.86
N ASP A 88 3.00 23.61 17.62
CA ASP A 88 2.57 22.39 16.96
C ASP A 88 3.68 21.83 16.07
N THR A 89 3.77 20.50 16.05
CA THR A 89 4.70 19.74 15.20
C THR A 89 3.93 18.67 14.44
N LEU A 90 4.33 18.40 13.20
CA LEU A 90 3.76 17.30 12.43
C LEU A 90 4.58 16.04 12.66
N ILE A 91 3.89 14.94 12.95
CA ILE A 91 4.46 13.61 13.13
C ILE A 91 3.75 12.65 12.19
N LEU A 92 4.44 11.59 11.74
CA LEU A 92 3.78 10.55 10.93
C LEU A 92 2.71 9.86 11.77
N SER A 93 1.52 9.75 11.20
CA SER A 93 0.41 9.14 11.91
C SER A 93 0.62 7.65 12.13
N THR A 94 0.08 7.13 13.22
CA THR A 94 0.09 5.68 13.49
C THR A 94 -1.07 4.95 12.84
N ASP A 95 -2.13 5.66 12.45
CA ASP A 95 -3.25 5.12 11.70
C ASP A 95 -3.70 6.07 10.57
N GLU A 96 -4.82 5.75 9.92
CA GLU A 96 -5.25 6.50 8.74
C GLU A 96 -6.04 7.78 9.07
N ILE A 97 -6.27 8.07 10.35
CA ILE A 97 -7.11 9.15 10.85
C ILE A 97 -6.21 10.22 11.47
N PRO A 98 -6.11 11.42 10.87
CA PRO A 98 -5.33 12.50 11.45
C PRO A 98 -5.89 12.93 12.81
N GLU A 99 -5.02 12.95 13.82
CA GLU A 99 -5.38 13.34 15.18
C GLU A 99 -4.45 14.42 15.74
N ARG A 100 -4.86 15.01 16.86
CA ARG A 100 -4.01 15.92 17.65
C ARG A 100 -3.67 15.27 18.96
N PHE A 101 -2.39 15.22 19.28
CA PHE A 101 -1.86 14.61 20.50
C PHE A 101 -1.21 15.64 21.41
N THR A 102 -1.39 15.44 22.71
CA THR A 102 -0.52 15.95 23.76
C THR A 102 0.76 15.12 23.84
N GLN A 103 1.77 15.64 24.53
CA GLN A 103 3.04 14.93 24.74
C GLN A 103 2.86 13.58 25.44
N THR A 104 1.91 13.47 26.38
CA THR A 104 1.62 12.23 27.10
C THR A 104 0.93 11.18 26.24
N GLU A 105 -0.01 11.60 25.39
CA GLU A 105 -0.68 10.68 24.45
C GLU A 105 0.28 10.18 23.38
N PHE A 106 1.14 11.07 22.87
CA PHE A 106 2.20 10.70 21.95
C PHE A 106 3.18 9.70 22.56
N ALA A 107 3.56 9.87 23.83
CA ALA A 107 4.42 8.91 24.53
C ALA A 107 3.77 7.51 24.64
N ALA A 108 2.47 7.43 24.88
CA ALA A 108 1.73 6.16 24.86
C ALA A 108 1.69 5.56 23.44
N MET A 109 1.48 6.40 22.43
CA MET A 109 1.46 5.99 21.03
C MET A 109 2.81 5.39 20.57
N LEU A 110 3.93 5.89 21.07
CA LEU A 110 5.26 5.34 20.75
C LEU A 110 5.47 3.90 21.23
N LEU A 111 4.66 3.41 22.17
CA LEU A 111 4.67 2.02 22.63
C LEU A 111 3.91 1.09 21.70
N SER A 112 3.19 1.63 20.71
CA SER A 112 2.52 0.83 19.69
C SER A 112 3.54 0.18 18.74
N SER A 113 3.32 -1.10 18.47
CA SER A 113 4.06 -1.90 17.49
C SER A 113 3.59 -1.67 16.03
N GLY A 114 2.61 -0.78 15.85
CA GLY A 114 2.06 -0.37 14.56
C GLY A 114 2.50 1.02 14.11
N GLY A 115 2.34 1.32 12.82
CA GLY A 115 2.40 2.70 12.35
C GLY A 115 2.58 2.84 10.84
N GLN A 116 2.54 4.09 10.38
CA GLN A 116 2.82 4.39 8.98
C GLN A 116 4.31 4.15 8.66
N ASN A 117 4.58 3.46 7.54
CA ASN A 117 5.91 3.29 6.97
C ASN A 117 6.99 2.77 7.96
N ARG A 118 6.60 1.93 8.92
CA ARG A 118 7.52 1.25 9.85
C ARG A 118 8.32 0.14 9.16
N MET A 119 7.73 -0.46 8.12
CA MET A 119 8.36 -1.45 7.25
C MET A 119 8.44 -0.91 5.82
N ASN A 120 9.55 -1.18 5.14
CA ASN A 120 9.76 -0.74 3.77
C ASN A 120 8.69 -1.32 2.83
N TYR A 121 7.90 -0.44 2.22
CA TYR A 121 7.03 -0.77 1.10
C TYR A 121 7.85 -0.75 -0.22
N PRO A 122 7.37 -1.42 -1.29
CA PRO A 122 8.08 -1.40 -2.57
C PRO A 122 7.83 -0.11 -3.34
N ASP A 123 8.90 0.57 -3.80
CA ASP A 123 8.79 1.74 -4.69
C ASP A 123 8.24 1.36 -6.07
N LYS A 124 8.52 0.14 -6.52
CA LYS A 124 8.05 -0.40 -7.80
C LYS A 124 8.02 -1.91 -7.83
N LEU A 125 7.11 -2.45 -8.64
CA LEU A 125 6.95 -3.88 -8.87
C LEU A 125 6.72 -4.16 -10.36
N PHE A 126 7.22 -5.29 -10.84
CA PHE A 126 6.98 -5.73 -12.21
C PHE A 126 5.75 -6.63 -12.28
N PHE A 127 4.77 -6.25 -13.09
CA PHE A 127 3.54 -7.00 -13.32
C PHE A 127 3.70 -7.98 -14.47
N LYS A 128 3.45 -9.27 -14.20
CA LYS A 128 3.45 -10.30 -15.24
C LYS A 128 2.53 -11.44 -14.88
N LYS A 129 1.63 -11.79 -15.79
CA LYS A 129 0.69 -12.93 -15.64
C LYS A 129 -0.07 -12.90 -14.30
N GLY A 130 -0.59 -11.73 -13.92
CA GLY A 130 -1.39 -11.58 -12.69
C GLY A 130 -0.58 -11.54 -11.38
N ARG A 131 0.75 -11.41 -11.45
CA ARG A 131 1.65 -11.38 -10.29
C ARG A 131 2.48 -10.11 -10.27
N LEU A 132 2.87 -9.67 -9.08
CA LEU A 132 3.78 -8.52 -8.89
C LEU A 132 5.12 -9.02 -8.34
N TYR A 133 6.18 -8.80 -9.11
CA TYR A 133 7.54 -9.24 -8.80
C TYR A 133 8.35 -8.08 -8.24
N LYS A 134 9.07 -8.33 -7.14
CA LYS A 134 10.08 -7.40 -6.63
C LYS A 134 11.21 -7.25 -7.65
N ILE A 135 11.71 -6.03 -7.82
CA ILE A 135 12.85 -5.72 -8.67
C ILE A 135 14.03 -5.40 -7.75
N GLN A 136 15.10 -6.19 -7.82
CA GLN A 136 16.34 -5.96 -7.05
C GLN A 136 17.51 -5.91 -8.01
N ASN A 137 18.30 -4.83 -7.95
CA ASN A 137 19.46 -4.61 -8.82
C ASN A 137 19.12 -4.78 -10.31
N GLY A 138 17.96 -4.25 -10.73
CA GLY A 138 17.46 -4.34 -12.10
C GLY A 138 16.94 -5.72 -12.54
N LYS A 139 16.92 -6.72 -11.65
CA LYS A 139 16.48 -8.09 -11.95
C LYS A 139 15.22 -8.46 -11.16
N LEU A 140 14.37 -9.29 -11.76
CA LEU A 140 13.19 -9.82 -11.09
C LEU A 140 13.60 -10.86 -10.04
N VAL A 141 13.03 -10.75 -8.85
CA VAL A 141 13.17 -11.77 -7.80
C VAL A 141 12.21 -12.91 -8.10
N THR A 142 12.72 -14.00 -8.67
CA THR A 142 11.92 -15.17 -9.08
C THR A 142 12.26 -16.44 -8.31
N LYS A 143 13.42 -16.48 -7.64
CA LYS A 143 13.87 -17.63 -6.86
C LYS A 143 13.13 -17.69 -5.53
N LYS A 144 12.58 -18.86 -5.20
CA LYS A 144 11.90 -19.10 -3.92
C LYS A 144 12.80 -18.75 -2.73
N GLN A 145 12.21 -18.09 -1.73
CA GLN A 145 12.89 -17.61 -0.52
C GLN A 145 12.49 -18.47 0.69
N LYS A 146 13.41 -18.66 1.62
CA LYS A 146 13.18 -19.42 2.86
C LYS A 146 12.34 -18.56 3.81
N GLY A 147 11.30 -19.14 4.42
CA GLY A 147 10.54 -18.45 5.47
C GLY A 147 11.33 -18.32 6.77
N PHE A 148 10.90 -17.40 7.64
CA PHE A 148 11.44 -17.33 9.00
C PHE A 148 11.22 -18.67 9.72
N TRP A 149 12.29 -19.21 10.33
CA TRP A 149 12.24 -20.42 11.16
C TRP A 149 11.81 -21.74 10.47
N THR A 150 11.72 -21.78 9.14
CA THR A 150 11.31 -22.99 8.39
C THR A 150 12.28 -23.32 7.26
N SER A 151 12.50 -24.60 6.97
CA SER A 151 13.23 -25.05 5.76
C SER A 151 12.43 -24.87 4.47
N LYS A 152 11.12 -24.62 4.59
CA LYS A 152 10.20 -24.43 3.47
C LYS A 152 10.55 -23.15 2.70
N LYS A 153 10.54 -23.27 1.38
CA LYS A 153 10.75 -22.16 0.45
C LYS A 153 9.42 -21.73 -0.18
N TRP A 154 9.20 -20.44 -0.23
CA TRP A 154 7.99 -19.81 -0.72
C TRP A 154 8.27 -18.92 -1.92
N ASP A 155 7.24 -18.69 -2.72
CA ASP A 155 7.35 -17.82 -3.88
C ASP A 155 7.50 -16.35 -3.41
N PRO A 156 8.45 -15.58 -3.97
CA PRO A 156 8.77 -14.23 -3.49
C PRO A 156 7.89 -13.12 -4.08
N TRP A 157 6.99 -13.46 -5.00
CA TRP A 157 6.11 -12.50 -5.69
C TRP A 157 4.78 -12.37 -4.98
N PHE A 158 4.14 -11.23 -5.16
CA PHE A 158 2.75 -11.08 -4.76
C PHE A 158 1.84 -11.75 -5.79
N PHE A 159 0.82 -12.44 -5.29
CA PHE A 159 -0.22 -13.06 -6.10
C PHE A 159 -1.58 -12.47 -5.73
N LYS A 160 -2.49 -12.45 -6.71
CA LYS A 160 -3.84 -11.91 -6.50
C LYS A 160 -4.58 -12.74 -5.45
N SER A 161 -5.32 -12.08 -4.59
CA SER A 161 -6.11 -12.68 -3.50
C SER A 161 -7.50 -12.06 -3.51
N ASP A 162 -8.52 -12.85 -3.20
CA ASP A 162 -9.91 -12.35 -3.11
C ASP A 162 -10.26 -11.87 -1.67
N ASP A 163 -9.39 -12.20 -0.70
CA ASP A 163 -9.48 -11.80 0.72
C ASP A 163 -9.38 -10.27 0.94
#